data_AF-A0A2N3VE26-F1
#
_entry.id   AF-A0A2N3VE26-F1
#
_cell.length_a   1.000
_cell.length_b   1.000
_cell.length_c   1.000
_cell.angle_alpha   90.00
_cell.angle_beta   90.00
_cell.angle_gamma   90.00
#
_symmetry.space_group_name_H-M   'P 1'
#
loop_
_entity.id
_entity.type
_entity.pdbx_description
1 polymer ?
#
loop_
_entity_poly.entity_id
_entity_poly.type
_entity_poly.pdbx_seq_one_letter_code
_entity_poly.pdbx_strand_id
1 'polypeptide(L)'
;MPGVNVTRGADGRFIESTVRTADAGPLDSSAAAGPRAILGRVWAAVRGIARWYSAINGGQDYQRYVDHLRRTHPGAPVPSVRDYWRERYAEAERNPTNRCC
;
A
#
# COMPACT_ATOMS: atom_id res chain seq x y z
N MET A 1 -3.57 30.36 -27.78
CA MET A 1 -2.28 31.00 -28.02
C MET A 1 -1.19 30.12 -27.41
N PRO A 2 -0.39 29.39 -28.19
CA PRO A 2 0.69 28.58 -27.62
C PRO A 2 1.77 29.49 -27.02
N GLY A 3 2.14 29.24 -25.76
CA GLY A 3 3.21 29.98 -25.09
C GLY A 3 4.58 29.51 -25.58
N VAL A 4 5.36 30.40 -26.19
CA VAL A 4 6.76 30.16 -26.53
C VAL A 4 7.60 30.54 -25.32
N ASN A 5 8.41 29.60 -24.81
CA ASN A 5 9.43 29.89 -23.81
C ASN A 5 10.79 29.98 -24.50
N VAL A 6 11.44 31.12 -24.38
CA VAL A 6 12.78 31.36 -24.93
C VAL A 6 13.78 31.26 -23.78
N THR A 7 14.74 30.35 -23.87
CA THR A 7 15.84 30.24 -22.92
C THR A 7 17.17 30.51 -23.62
N ARG A 8 18.12 31.10 -22.88
CA ARG A 8 19.44 31.45 -23.39
C ARG A 8 20.37 30.24 -23.26
N GLY A 9 20.94 29.78 -24.37
CA GLY A 9 21.97 28.75 -24.38
C GLY A 9 23.29 29.24 -23.76
N ALA A 10 24.13 28.31 -23.30
CA ALA A 10 25.42 28.62 -22.67
C ALA A 10 26.41 29.37 -23.60
N ASP A 11 26.20 29.32 -24.90
CA ASP A 11 26.93 30.02 -25.97
C ASP A 11 26.33 31.41 -26.30
N GLY A 12 25.33 31.86 -25.54
CA GLY A 12 24.68 33.17 -25.71
C GLY A 12 23.68 33.23 -26.87
N ARG A 13 23.51 32.15 -27.64
CA ARG A 13 22.52 32.07 -28.72
C ARG A 13 21.14 31.78 -28.14
N PHE A 14 20.13 32.48 -28.64
CA PHE A 14 18.74 32.22 -28.28
C PHE A 14 18.27 30.95 -28.98
N ILE A 15 17.91 29.94 -28.20
CA ILE A 15 17.39 28.69 -28.73
C ILE A 15 15.88 28.77 -28.60
N GLU A 16 15.20 28.93 -29.73
CA GLU A 16 13.74 28.90 -29.75
C GLU A 16 13.29 27.44 -29.69
N SER A 17 12.99 26.96 -28.49
CA SER A 17 12.35 25.65 -28.34
C SER A 17 10.84 25.84 -28.33
N THR A 18 10.18 25.48 -29.43
CA THR A 18 8.72 25.32 -29.41
C THR A 18 8.41 24.13 -28.51
N VAL A 19 7.91 24.38 -27.30
CA VAL A 19 7.25 23.33 -26.53
C VAL A 19 6.02 22.96 -27.33
N ARG A 20 6.09 21.84 -28.05
CA ARG A 20 4.90 21.13 -28.51
C ARG A 20 4.18 20.73 -27.22
N THR A 21 3.20 21.52 -26.80
CA THR A 21 2.17 21.04 -25.90
C THR A 21 1.58 19.84 -26.61
N ALA A 22 1.94 18.64 -26.18
CA ALA A 22 1.17 17.46 -26.50
C ALA A 22 -0.25 17.79 -26.08
N ASP A 23 -1.07 18.07 -27.07
CA ASP A 23 -2.50 17.87 -27.04
C ASP A 23 -2.76 16.62 -26.19
N ALA A 24 -3.32 16.86 -25.01
CA ALA A 24 -3.97 15.82 -24.25
C ALA A 24 -5.15 15.35 -25.11
N GLY A 25 -4.86 14.38 -25.98
CA GLY A 25 -5.87 13.59 -26.65
C GLY A 25 -6.84 13.05 -25.59
N PRO A 26 -8.16 13.06 -25.84
CA PRO A 26 -9.11 12.52 -24.89
C PRO A 26 -8.90 11.01 -24.78
N LEU A 27 -8.28 10.57 -23.69
CA LEU A 27 -8.44 9.24 -23.07
C LEU A 27 -8.45 8.04 -24.06
N ASP A 28 -7.49 7.94 -24.98
CA ASP A 28 -7.33 6.76 -25.84
C ASP A 28 -6.54 5.64 -25.14
N SER A 29 -7.03 5.17 -23.99
CA SER A 29 -6.60 3.88 -23.42
C SER A 29 -7.73 3.13 -22.71
N SER A 30 -8.97 3.44 -23.09
CA SER A 30 -10.15 2.62 -22.79
C SER A 30 -10.66 1.93 -24.07
N ALA A 31 -9.76 1.33 -24.85
CA ALA A 31 -10.16 0.24 -25.74
C ALA A 31 -10.39 -0.99 -24.87
N ALA A 32 -11.60 -1.06 -24.28
CA ALA A 32 -12.17 -2.16 -23.51
C ALA A 32 -11.15 -2.95 -22.67
N ALA A 33 -10.96 -2.56 -21.40
CA ALA A 33 -10.49 -3.50 -20.40
C ALA A 33 -11.40 -4.73 -20.48
N GLY A 34 -10.90 -5.82 -21.08
CA GLY A 34 -11.68 -7.03 -21.25
C GLY A 34 -12.22 -7.47 -19.88
N PRO A 35 -13.27 -8.31 -19.81
CA PRO A 35 -13.89 -8.71 -18.55
C PRO A 35 -12.86 -9.17 -17.51
N ARG A 36 -11.76 -9.81 -17.95
CA ARG A 36 -10.61 -10.17 -17.10
C ARG A 36 -9.89 -8.99 -16.44
N ALA A 37 -9.66 -7.90 -17.16
CA ALA A 37 -9.01 -6.71 -16.63
C ALA A 37 -9.92 -5.97 -15.63
N ILE A 38 -11.24 -5.93 -15.88
CA ILE A 38 -12.22 -5.41 -14.92
C ILE A 38 -12.25 -6.29 -13.67
N LEU A 39 -12.36 -7.61 -13.83
CA LEU A 39 -12.31 -8.57 -12.72
C LEU A 39 -11.02 -8.45 -11.90
N GLY A 40 -9.87 -8.26 -12.56
CA GLY A 40 -8.59 -8.03 -11.89
C GLY A 40 -8.58 -6.77 -11.03
N ARG A 41 -9.14 -5.66 -11.53
CA ARG A 41 -9.26 -4.40 -10.78
C ARG A 41 -10.22 -4.54 -9.60
N VAL A 42 -11.37 -5.19 -9.80
CA VAL A 42 -12.33 -5.48 -8.72
C VAL A 42 -11.69 -6.36 -7.65
N TRP A 43 -10.98 -7.41 -8.05
CA TRP A 43 -10.28 -8.29 -7.11
C TRP A 43 -9.19 -7.56 -6.32
N ALA A 44 -8.42 -6.68 -6.97
CA ALA A 44 -7.44 -5.85 -6.29
C ALA A 44 -8.09 -4.93 -5.24
N ALA A 45 -9.23 -4.31 -5.58
CA ALA A 45 -9.98 -3.47 -4.65
C ALA A 45 -10.52 -4.27 -3.45
N VAL A 46 -11.12 -5.45 -3.70
CA VAL A 46 -11.61 -6.37 -2.66
C VAL A 46 -10.48 -6.79 -1.72
N ARG A 47 -9.30 -7.15 -2.24
CA ARG A 47 -8.13 -7.47 -1.40
C ARG A 47 -7.66 -6.27 -0.59
N GLY A 48 -7.70 -5.06 -1.16
CA GLY A 48 -7.38 -3.82 -0.46
C GLY A 48 -8.30 -3.59 0.73
N ILE A 49 -9.62 -3.72 0.53
CA ILE A 49 -10.62 -3.59 1.59
C ILE A 49 -10.43 -4.67 2.66
N ALA A 50 -10.22 -5.92 2.27
CA ALA A 50 -9.96 -7.00 3.21
C ALA A 50 -8.71 -6.74 4.08
N ARG A 51 -7.63 -6.25 3.46
CA ARG A 51 -6.40 -5.85 4.18
C ARG A 51 -6.65 -4.71 5.16
N TRP A 52 -7.37 -3.68 4.75
CA TRP A 52 -7.75 -2.55 5.62
C TRP A 52 -8.63 -3.02 6.78
N TYR A 53 -9.64 -3.84 6.50
CA TYR A 53 -10.53 -4.38 7.52
C TYR A 53 -9.79 -5.28 8.53
N SER A 54 -8.87 -6.13 8.06
CA SER A 54 -7.99 -6.89 8.94
C SER A 54 -7.06 -5.99 9.77
N ALA A 55 -6.64 -4.84 9.24
CA ALA A 55 -5.77 -3.92 9.96
C ALA A 55 -6.48 -3.26 11.15
N ILE A 56 -7.75 -2.87 10.99
CA ILE A 56 -8.54 -2.22 12.05
C ILE A 56 -9.05 -3.21 13.11
N ASN A 57 -9.36 -4.45 12.73
CA ASN A 57 -9.83 -5.49 13.65
C ASN A 57 -8.69 -6.25 14.36
N GLY A 58 -7.43 -5.85 14.16
CA GLY A 58 -6.29 -6.58 14.73
C GLY A 58 -6.03 -7.95 14.07
N GLY A 59 -6.62 -8.23 12.91
CA GLY A 59 -6.42 -9.49 12.17
C GLY A 59 -4.98 -9.75 11.71
N GLN A 60 -4.10 -8.75 11.82
CA GLN A 60 -2.66 -8.88 11.54
C GLN A 60 -1.79 -8.95 12.81
N ASP A 61 -2.39 -9.12 14.01
CA ASP A 61 -1.66 -9.18 15.27
C ASP A 61 -0.64 -10.32 15.33
N TYR A 62 -1.01 -11.52 14.87
CA TYR A 62 -0.08 -12.64 14.81
C TYR A 62 1.14 -12.33 13.91
N GLN A 63 0.91 -11.76 12.74
CA GLN A 63 2.01 -11.42 11.82
C GLN A 63 2.94 -10.35 12.43
N ARG A 64 2.36 -9.30 13.03
CA ARG A 64 3.13 -8.29 13.76
C ARG A 64 3.94 -8.91 14.91
N TYR A 65 3.34 -9.84 15.65
CA TYR A 65 4.02 -10.57 16.72
C TYR A 65 5.19 -11.40 16.19
N VAL A 66 5.02 -12.15 15.10
CA VAL A 66 6.10 -12.93 14.48
C VAL A 66 7.22 -12.03 13.97
N ASP A 67 6.88 -10.93 13.31
CA ASP A 67 7.88 -9.98 12.82
C ASP A 67 8.64 -9.31 13.97
N HIS A 68 7.94 -9.02 15.08
CA HIS A 68 8.57 -8.53 16.30
C HIS A 68 9.47 -9.61 16.91
N LEU A 69 8.98 -10.85 17.03
CA LEU A 69 9.72 -11.97 17.60
C LEU A 69 11.01 -12.24 16.82
N ARG A 70 10.95 -12.23 15.48
CA ARG A 70 12.13 -12.41 14.62
C ARG A 70 13.14 -11.27 14.75
N ARG A 71 12.67 -10.04 14.95
CA ARG A 71 13.53 -8.86 15.13
C ARG A 71 14.18 -8.81 16.51
N THR A 72 13.43 -9.12 17.56
CA THR A 72 13.88 -9.02 18.96
C THR A 72 14.60 -10.29 19.43
N HIS A 73 14.18 -11.46 18.94
CA HIS A 73 14.65 -12.77 19.36
C HIS A 73 14.88 -13.71 18.15
N PRO A 74 15.94 -13.50 17.36
CA PRO A 74 16.16 -14.20 16.08
C PRO A 74 16.38 -15.72 16.19
N GLY A 75 16.46 -16.30 17.39
CA GLY A 75 16.56 -17.75 17.62
C GLY A 75 15.37 -18.35 18.37
N ALA A 76 14.36 -17.55 18.72
CA ALA A 76 13.19 -18.07 19.43
C ALA A 76 12.27 -18.84 18.47
N PRO A 77 11.70 -19.98 18.90
CA PRO A 77 10.74 -20.71 18.09
C PRO A 77 9.47 -19.86 17.90
N VAL A 78 8.98 -19.80 16.65
CA VAL A 78 7.73 -19.11 16.34
C VAL A 78 6.55 -19.99 16.78
N PRO A 79 5.68 -19.52 17.70
CA PRO A 79 4.52 -20.29 18.14
C PRO A 79 3.51 -20.45 16.99
N SER A 80 2.71 -21.51 17.06
CA SER A 80 1.59 -21.65 16.11
C SER A 80 0.56 -20.54 16.31
N VAL A 81 -0.23 -20.23 15.28
CA VAL A 81 -1.32 -19.24 15.37
C VAL A 81 -2.28 -19.56 16.52
N ARG A 82 -2.59 -20.85 16.71
CA ARG A 82 -3.49 -21.31 17.77
C ARG A 82 -2.91 -21.06 19.16
N ASP A 83 -1.62 -21.38 19.34
CA ASP A 83 -0.96 -21.23 20.63
C ASP A 83 -0.77 -19.76 20.99
N TYR A 84 -0.44 -18.92 20.00
CA TYR A 84 -0.40 -17.47 20.16
C TYR A 84 -1.71 -16.91 20.71
N TRP A 85 -2.85 -17.25 20.10
CA TRP A 85 -4.15 -16.78 20.58
C TRP A 85 -4.52 -17.34 21.94
N ARG A 86 -4.20 -18.61 22.22
CA ARG A 86 -4.43 -19.21 23.54
C ARG A 86 -3.68 -18.46 24.64
N GLU A 87 -2.38 -18.24 24.46
CA GLU A 87 -1.53 -17.53 25.42
C GLU A 87 -2.01 -16.08 25.60
N ARG A 88 -2.34 -15.40 24.50
CA ARG A 88 -2.83 -14.02 24.52
C ARG A 88 -4.14 -13.86 25.32
N TYR A 89 -5.08 -14.79 25.16
CA TYR A 89 -6.31 -14.77 25.96
C TYR A 89 -6.06 -15.17 27.41
N ALA A 90 -5.17 -16.13 27.66
CA ALA A 90 -4.80 -16.50 29.02
C ALA A 90 -4.13 -15.32 29.76
N GLU A 91 -3.28 -14.56 29.08
CA GLU A 91 -2.67 -13.34 29.63
C GLU A 91 -3.70 -12.25 29.91
N ALA A 92 -4.67 -12.07 29.02
CA ALA A 92 -5.78 -11.14 29.23
C ALA A 92 -6.70 -11.54 30.40
N GLU A 93 -6.71 -12.82 30.78
CA GLU A 93 -7.44 -13.32 31.95
C GLU A 93 -6.63 -13.13 33.23
N ARG A 94 -5.31 -13.42 33.18
CA ARG A 94 -4.40 -13.30 34.34
C ARG A 94 -4.14 -11.85 34.76
N ASN A 95 -4.15 -10.92 33.82
CA ASN A 95 -3.86 -9.51 34.08
C ASN A 95 -5.06 -8.62 33.77
N PRO A 96 -6.11 -8.62 34.62
CA PRO A 96 -7.33 -7.85 34.37
C PRO A 96 -7.11 -6.33 34.38
N THR A 97 -5.95 -5.84 34.83
CA THR A 97 -5.59 -4.42 34.79
C THR A 97 -5.47 -3.89 33.36
N ASN A 98 -5.29 -4.76 32.35
CA ASN A 98 -5.38 -4.37 30.93
C ASN A 98 -6.83 -4.24 30.40
N ARG A 99 -7.85 -4.41 31.27
CA ARG A 99 -9.29 -4.32 30.94
C ARG A 99 -9.91 -2.97 31.32
N CYS A 100 -9.13 -1.97 31.70
CA CYS A 100 -9.70 -0.69 32.09
C CYS A 100 -10.22 0.08 30.87
N CYS A 101 -11.55 0.13 30.80
CA CYS A 101 -12.28 1.36 30.47
C CYS A 101 -11.69 2.57 31.22
#